data_AF-A0A7V6NN11-F1
#
_entry.id   AF-A0A7V6NN11-F1
#
_cell.length_a   1.000
_cell.length_b   1.000
_cell.length_c   1.000
_cell.angle_alpha   90.00
_cell.angle_beta   90.00
_cell.angle_gamma   90.00
#
_symmetry.space_group_name_H-M   'P 1'
#
loop_
_entity.id
_entity.type
_entity.pdbx_description
1 polymer ?
#
loop_
_entity_poly.entity_id
_entity_poly.type
_entity_poly.pdbx_seq_one_letter_code
_entity_poly.pdbx_strand_id
1 'polypeptide(L)'
;MKKKCLELTLDFLKGMDSIKVIDMIIDIYDNVRYYTVDEESIKQKFLKVLYNLKNSETLDSLMEERDKMMLNSFIGDLLQIKTDSNRFYLGNEDFSNLSLDDIYHLLIELKYIKEKEIEDKKGAAN
;
A
#
# COMPACT_ATOMS: atom_id res chain seq x y z
N MET A 1 -5.60 13.18 -11.21
CA MET A 1 -4.51 12.25 -10.84
C MET A 1 -4.93 11.35 -9.70
N LYS A 2 -5.19 11.88 -8.49
CA LYS A 2 -5.65 11.12 -7.31
C LYS A 2 -6.84 10.17 -7.58
N LYS A 3 -7.89 10.65 -8.26
CA LYS A 3 -9.07 9.84 -8.58
C LYS A 3 -8.76 8.60 -9.45
N LYS A 4 -7.89 8.74 -10.45
CA LYS A 4 -7.47 7.61 -11.29
C LYS A 4 -6.67 6.57 -10.48
N CYS A 5 -5.77 7.03 -9.60
CA CYS A 5 -5.02 6.14 -8.71
C CYS A 5 -5.96 5.38 -7.78
N LEU A 6 -6.96 6.06 -7.22
CA LEU A 6 -7.97 5.45 -6.35
C LEU A 6 -8.78 4.39 -7.10
N GLU A 7 -9.29 4.71 -8.29
CA GLU A 7 -10.05 3.77 -9.14
C GLU A 7 -9.21 2.53 -9.47
N LEU A 8 -7.96 2.71 -9.93
CA LEU A 8 -7.04 1.60 -10.21
C LEU A 8 -6.78 0.73 -8.97
N THR A 9 -6.61 1.36 -7.82
CA THR A 9 -6.36 0.64 -6.56
C THR A 9 -7.61 -0.11 -6.09
N LEU A 10 -8.80 0.49 -6.22
CA LEU A 10 -10.07 -0.17 -5.89
C LEU A 10 -10.36 -1.36 -6.80
N ASP A 11 -10.09 -1.23 -8.09
CA ASP A 11 -10.20 -2.30 -9.08
C ASP A 11 -9.20 -3.43 -8.78
N PHE A 12 -7.95 -3.09 -8.43
CA PHE A 12 -6.95 -4.07 -8.00
C PHE A 12 -7.39 -4.85 -6.75
N LEU A 13 -8.07 -4.18 -5.82
CA LEU A 13 -8.60 -4.78 -4.59
C LEU A 13 -10.01 -5.35 -4.72
N LYS A 14 -10.55 -5.47 -5.94
CA LYS A 14 -11.91 -5.96 -6.15
C LYS A 14 -12.02 -7.42 -5.71
N GLY A 15 -13.06 -7.73 -4.95
CA GLY A 15 -13.29 -9.08 -4.43
C GLY A 15 -12.44 -9.44 -3.21
N MET A 16 -11.58 -8.53 -2.74
CA MET A 16 -10.90 -8.70 -1.45
C MET A 16 -11.83 -8.31 -0.30
N ASP A 17 -11.74 -9.10 0.76
CA ASP A 17 -12.54 -9.06 1.99
C ASP A 17 -11.64 -8.85 3.23
N SER A 18 -10.41 -8.41 3.00
CA SER A 18 -9.40 -8.08 4.01
C SER A 18 -8.81 -6.70 3.72
N ILE A 19 -8.67 -5.89 4.76
CA ILE A 19 -7.96 -4.60 4.74
C ILE A 19 -6.59 -4.68 5.41
N LYS A 20 -6.18 -5.85 5.91
CA LYS A 20 -4.95 -6.02 6.71
C LYS A 20 -3.71 -5.50 6.00
N VAL A 21 -3.61 -5.71 4.69
CA VAL A 21 -2.47 -5.22 3.89
C VAL A 21 -2.46 -3.69 3.83
N ILE A 22 -3.63 -3.05 3.72
CA ILE A 22 -3.75 -1.59 3.72
C ILE A 22 -3.34 -1.05 5.11
N ASP A 23 -3.86 -1.66 6.18
CA ASP A 23 -3.52 -1.30 7.56
C ASP A 23 -2.01 -1.39 7.79
N MET A 24 -1.39 -2.50 7.38
CA MET A 24 0.06 -2.68 7.49
C MET A 24 0.84 -1.57 6.78
N ILE A 25 0.43 -1.19 5.56
CA ILE A 25 1.11 -0.13 4.80
C ILE A 25 0.94 1.23 5.49
N ILE A 26 -0.23 1.52 6.05
CA ILE A 26 -0.49 2.72 6.86
C ILE A 26 0.38 2.72 8.12
N ASP A 27 0.45 1.60 8.84
CA ASP A 27 1.28 1.48 10.04
C ASP A 27 2.76 1.71 9.72
N ILE A 28 3.26 1.19 8.59
CA ILE A 28 4.63 1.45 8.13
C ILE A 28 4.84 2.93 7.85
N TYR A 29 3.88 3.59 7.20
CA TYR A 29 3.94 5.02 6.94
C TYR A 29 4.05 5.81 8.25
N ASP A 30 3.14 5.57 9.19
CA ASP A 30 3.08 6.29 10.46
C ASP A 30 4.36 6.07 11.28
N ASN A 31 4.87 4.84 11.30
CA ASN A 31 6.15 4.51 11.92
C ASN A 31 7.31 5.27 11.25
N VAL A 32 7.40 5.29 9.92
CA VAL A 32 8.51 5.96 9.23
C VAL A 32 8.45 7.48 9.45
N ARG A 33 7.26 8.08 9.36
CA ARG A 33 7.03 9.52 9.53
C ARG A 33 7.40 9.99 10.94
N TYR A 34 7.13 9.19 11.97
CA TYR A 34 7.42 9.57 13.36
C TYR A 34 8.90 9.87 13.62
N TYR A 35 9.83 9.26 12.86
CA TYR A 35 11.27 9.34 13.11
C TYR A 35 12.07 10.19 12.12
N THR A 36 11.44 10.94 11.20
CA THR A 36 12.17 11.62 10.12
C THR A 36 11.50 12.96 9.80
N VAL A 37 12.30 14.01 9.59
CA VAL A 37 11.81 15.40 9.52
C VAL A 37 11.56 15.87 8.09
N ASP A 38 12.28 15.33 7.10
CA ASP A 38 12.17 15.73 5.70
C ASP A 38 11.33 14.75 4.86
N GLU A 39 10.40 15.29 4.07
CA GLU A 39 9.43 14.51 3.29
C GLU A 39 10.11 13.53 2.32
N GLU A 40 11.20 13.96 1.69
CA GLU A 40 11.92 13.12 0.73
C GLU A 40 12.56 11.90 1.41
N SER A 41 13.24 12.07 2.54
CA SER A 41 13.80 10.93 3.28
C SER A 41 12.70 10.04 3.86
N ILE A 42 11.57 10.59 4.31
CA ILE A 42 10.41 9.79 4.73
C ILE A 42 9.93 8.94 3.55
N LYS A 43 9.75 9.54 2.37
CA LYS A 43 9.30 8.82 1.16
C LYS A 43 10.29 7.74 0.76
N GLN A 44 11.59 8.04 0.73
CA GLN A 44 12.63 7.07 0.41
C GLN A 44 12.66 5.91 1.40
N LYS A 45 12.57 6.19 2.70
CA LYS A 45 12.55 5.17 3.75
C LYS A 45 11.28 4.33 3.71
N PHE A 46 10.13 4.94 3.47
CA PHE A 46 8.84 4.25 3.28
C PHE A 46 8.91 3.28 2.10
N LEU A 47 9.30 3.75 0.91
CA LEU A 47 9.42 2.90 -0.28
C LEU A 47 10.46 1.81 -0.11
N LYS A 48 11.58 2.08 0.58
CA LYS A 48 12.59 1.08 0.92
C LYS A 48 12.02 -0.03 1.81
N VAL A 49 11.25 0.31 2.84
CA VAL A 49 10.62 -0.68 3.72
C VAL A 49 9.65 -1.55 2.93
N LEU A 50 8.78 -0.96 2.10
CA LEU A 50 7.87 -1.71 1.24
C LEU A 50 8.63 -2.64 0.28
N TYR A 51 9.65 -2.13 -0.41
CA TYR A 51 10.47 -2.94 -1.31
C TYR A 51 11.11 -4.13 -0.60
N ASN A 52 11.65 -3.90 0.60
CA ASN A 52 12.27 -4.97 1.39
C ASN A 52 11.25 -5.99 1.89
N LEU A 53 10.05 -5.54 2.28
CA LEU A 53 8.97 -6.43 2.69
C LEU A 53 8.60 -7.38 1.55
N LYS A 54 8.40 -6.88 0.33
CA LYS A 54 8.12 -7.73 -0.84
C LYS A 54 9.16 -8.86 -1.02
N ASN A 55 10.42 -8.60 -0.67
CA ASN A 55 11.52 -9.54 -0.84
C ASN A 55 11.88 -10.31 0.45
N SER A 56 11.11 -10.15 1.54
CA SER A 56 11.42 -10.74 2.83
C SER A 56 10.84 -12.14 2.95
N GLU A 57 11.71 -13.13 3.20
CA GLU A 57 11.31 -14.49 3.57
C GLU A 57 10.69 -14.57 4.98
N THR A 58 10.89 -13.55 5.83
CA THR A 58 10.36 -13.53 7.20
C THR A 58 8.83 -13.40 7.22
N LEU A 59 8.24 -12.76 6.22
CA LEU A 59 6.79 -12.60 6.12
C LEU A 59 6.04 -13.93 5.97
N ASP A 60 6.72 -14.97 5.52
CA ASP A 60 6.17 -16.32 5.30
C ASP A 60 5.64 -16.94 6.60
N SER A 61 6.18 -16.51 7.74
CA SER A 61 5.76 -16.96 9.07
C SER A 61 4.82 -16.00 9.80
N LEU A 62 4.65 -14.77 9.29
CA LEU A 62 3.92 -13.70 9.96
C LEU A 62 2.57 -13.38 9.32
N MET A 63 2.33 -13.83 8.10
CA MET A 63 1.11 -13.53 7.33
C MET A 63 0.53 -14.77 6.69
N GLU A 64 -0.79 -14.78 6.53
CA GLU A 64 -1.47 -15.76 5.69
C GLU A 64 -1.00 -15.62 4.24
N GLU A 65 -0.91 -16.74 3.52
CA GLU A 65 -0.42 -16.78 2.14
C GLU A 65 -1.17 -15.80 1.23
N ARG A 66 -2.49 -15.67 1.42
CA ARG A 66 -3.34 -14.73 0.68
C ARG A 66 -2.94 -13.27 0.92
N ASP A 67 -2.78 -12.87 2.18
CA ASP A 67 -2.40 -11.49 2.51
C ASP A 67 -0.97 -11.19 2.02
N LYS A 68 -0.06 -12.18 2.06
CA LYS A 68 1.29 -12.07 1.49
C LYS A 68 1.25 -11.88 -0.03
N MET A 69 0.49 -12.70 -0.75
CA MET A 69 0.32 -12.57 -2.20
C MET A 69 -0.23 -11.18 -2.56
N MET A 70 -1.22 -10.71 -1.81
CA MET A 70 -1.79 -9.38 -1.97
C MET A 70 -0.76 -8.27 -1.72
N LEU A 71 0.02 -8.33 -0.64
CA LEU A 71 1.08 -7.37 -0.35
C LEU A 71 2.12 -7.35 -1.48
N ASN A 72 2.55 -8.53 -1.94
CA ASN A 72 3.55 -8.66 -2.99
C ASN A 72 3.05 -8.09 -4.33
N SER A 73 1.81 -8.36 -4.71
CA SER A 73 1.20 -7.80 -5.92
C SER A 73 0.89 -6.30 -5.77
N PHE A 74 0.50 -5.82 -4.59
CA PHE A 74 0.30 -4.39 -4.35
C PHE A 74 1.61 -3.61 -4.55
N ILE A 75 2.71 -4.11 -3.98
CA ILE A 75 4.02 -3.46 -4.07
C ILE A 75 4.64 -3.66 -5.46
N GLY A 76 4.52 -4.87 -6.01
CA GLY A 76 5.20 -5.30 -7.22
C GLY A 76 4.48 -4.97 -8.52
N ASP A 77 3.17 -5.20 -8.58
CA ASP A 77 2.39 -5.12 -9.81
C ASP A 77 1.67 -3.76 -9.90
N LEU A 78 1.04 -3.32 -8.79
CA LEU A 78 0.31 -2.05 -8.73
C LEU A 78 1.26 -0.86 -8.60
N LEU A 79 2.05 -0.76 -7.52
CA LEU A 79 2.96 0.37 -7.30
C LEU A 79 4.22 0.29 -8.16
N GLN A 80 4.62 -0.94 -8.53
CA GLN A 80 5.86 -1.24 -9.25
C GLN A 80 7.08 -0.56 -8.62
N ILE A 81 7.26 -0.73 -7.30
CA ILE A 81 8.41 -0.11 -6.61
C ILE A 81 9.71 -0.64 -7.21
N LYS A 82 10.54 0.28 -7.71
CA LYS A 82 11.84 0.02 -8.33
C LYS A 82 12.95 0.69 -7.52
N THR A 83 14.18 0.23 -7.76
CA THR A 83 15.38 0.81 -7.15
C THR A 83 16.43 1.08 -8.22
N ASP A 84 17.05 2.26 -8.16
CA ASP A 84 18.22 2.63 -8.95
C ASP A 84 19.18 3.39 -8.05
N SER A 85 20.45 2.97 -8.02
CA SER A 85 21.52 3.68 -7.33
C SER A 85 21.18 4.04 -5.87
N ASN A 86 20.60 3.10 -5.14
CA ASN A 86 20.10 3.23 -3.75
C ASN A 86 18.91 4.17 -3.53
N ARG A 87 18.23 4.63 -4.59
CA ARG A 87 16.98 5.39 -4.50
C ARG A 87 15.80 4.51 -4.90
N PHE A 88 14.71 4.64 -4.16
CA PHE A 88 13.47 3.90 -4.37
C PHE A 88 12.43 4.83 -4.99
N TYR A 89 11.68 4.33 -5.96
CA TYR A 89 10.66 5.10 -6.67
C TYR A 89 9.49 4.22 -7.14
N LEU A 90 8.35 4.86 -7.36
CA LEU A 90 7.15 4.24 -7.91
C LEU A 90 7.31 4.11 -9.42
N GLY A 91 7.27 2.87 -9.93
CA GLY A 91 7.48 2.56 -11.34
C GLY A 91 6.21 2.64 -12.18
N ASN A 92 5.03 2.64 -11.56
CA ASN A 92 3.76 2.83 -12.24
C ASN A 92 3.55 4.33 -12.52
N GLU A 93 3.41 4.70 -13.79
CA GLU A 93 3.28 6.09 -14.26
C GLU A 93 2.08 6.83 -13.64
N ASP A 94 1.02 6.11 -13.31
CA ASP A 94 -0.14 6.71 -12.65
C ASP A 94 0.18 7.16 -11.22
N PHE A 95 1.11 6.46 -10.56
CA PHE A 95 1.51 6.69 -9.18
C PHE A 95 2.83 7.46 -9.04
N SER A 96 3.64 7.55 -10.11
CA SER A 96 5.02 8.08 -10.07
C SER A 96 5.09 9.54 -9.58
N ASN A 97 4.03 10.31 -9.83
CA ASN A 97 3.94 11.73 -9.47
C ASN A 97 3.26 11.98 -8.12
N LEU A 98 2.82 10.95 -7.40
CA LEU A 98 2.20 11.13 -6.09
C LEU A 98 3.24 11.61 -5.07
N SER A 99 2.91 12.68 -4.34
CA SER A 99 3.67 13.06 -3.14
C SER A 99 3.50 12.00 -2.05
N LEU A 100 4.29 12.12 -0.99
CA LEU A 100 4.15 11.22 0.14
C LEU A 100 2.77 11.35 0.79
N ASP A 101 2.32 12.59 0.98
CA ASP A 101 0.99 12.89 1.51
C ASP A 101 -0.11 12.35 0.58
N ASP A 102 0.06 12.40 -0.73
CA ASP A 102 -0.92 11.86 -1.67
C ASP A 102 -1.08 10.34 -1.54
N ILE A 103 0.03 9.62 -1.33
CA ILE A 103 0.03 8.17 -1.07
C ILE A 103 -0.71 7.89 0.24
N TYR A 104 -0.44 8.65 1.30
CA TYR A 104 -1.10 8.46 2.58
C TYR A 104 -2.62 8.70 2.49
N HIS A 105 -3.04 9.82 1.88
CA HIS A 105 -4.45 10.11 1.69
C HIS A 105 -5.15 9.03 0.84
N LEU A 106 -4.49 8.53 -0.20
CA LEU A 106 -5.00 7.42 -1.00
C LEU A 106 -5.24 6.17 -0.13
N LEU A 107 -4.30 5.81 0.73
CA LEU A 107 -4.42 4.64 1.62
C LEU A 107 -5.56 4.79 2.63
N ILE A 108 -5.73 5.98 3.21
CA ILE A 108 -6.82 6.27 4.16
C ILE A 108 -8.19 6.20 3.46
N GLU A 109 -8.31 6.82 2.28
CA GLU A 109 -9.55 6.78 1.49
C GLU A 109 -9.89 5.35 1.06
N LEU A 110 -8.89 4.60 0.62
CA LEU A 110 -9.02 3.20 0.24
C LEU A 110 -9.49 2.31 1.40
N LYS A 111 -8.89 2.50 2.58
CA LYS A 111 -9.27 1.80 3.82
C LYS A 111 -10.75 2.04 4.13
N TYR A 112 -11.18 3.30 4.15
CA TYR A 112 -12.56 3.66 4.45
C TYR A 112 -13.55 3.01 3.47
N ILE A 113 -13.27 3.05 2.17
CA ILE A 113 -14.14 2.45 1.15
C ILE A 113 -14.22 0.92 1.35
N LYS A 114 -13.08 0.27 1.60
CA LYS A 114 -13.04 -1.20 1.77
C LYS A 114 -13.68 -1.67 3.06
N GLU A 115 -13.51 -0.94 4.16
CA GLU A 115 -14.23 -1.19 5.42
C GLU A 115 -15.74 -1.19 5.19
N LYS A 116 -16.24 -0.15 4.51
CA LYS A 116 -17.66 -0.04 4.17
C LYS A 116 -18.13 -1.18 3.25
N GLU A 117 -17.37 -1.53 2.21
CA GLU A 117 -17.69 -2.67 1.33
C GLU A 117 -17.78 -4.00 2.10
N ILE A 118 -16.92 -4.21 3.09
CA ILE A 118 -16.92 -5.41 3.91
C ILE A 118 -18.11 -5.42 4.87
N GLU A 119 -18.43 -4.29 5.50
CA GLU A 119 -19.60 -4.14 6.37
C GLU A 119 -20.91 -4.36 5.60
N ASP A 120 -21.07 -3.75 4.44
CA ASP A 120 -22.26 -3.89 3.60
C ASP A 120 -22.47 -5.35 3.17
N LYS A 121 -21.39 -6.08 2.84
CA LYS A 121 -21.44 -7.52 2.52
C LYS A 121 -21.85 -8.37 3.71
N LYS A 122 -21.37 -8.05 4.92
CA LYS A 122 -21.79 -8.74 6.15
C LYS A 122 -23.25 -8.48 6.49
N GLY A 123 -23.73 -7.26 6.27
CA GLY A 123 -25.14 -6.88 6.46
C GLY A 123 -26.08 -7.55 5.47
N ALA A 124 -25.65 -7.77 4.22
CA ALA A 124 -26.44 -8.43 3.18
C ALA A 124 -26.46 -9.98 3.28
N ALA A 125 -25.57 -10.57 4.09
CA ALA A 125 -25.50 -12.02 4.30
C ALA A 125 -26.30 -12.50 5.54
N ASN A 126 -26.91 -11.57 6.28
CA ASN A 126 -27.74 -11.83 7.46
C ASN A 126 -29.24 -11.73 7.15
#